data_AF-A0AAJ3P2T0-F1
#
_entry.id   AF-A0AAJ3P2T0-F1
#
_cell.length_a   1.000
_cell.length_b   1.000
_cell.length_c   1.000
_cell.angle_alpha   90.00
_cell.angle_beta   90.00
_cell.angle_gamma   90.00
#
_symmetry.space_group_name_H-M   'P 1'
#
loop_
_entity.id
_entity.type
_entity.pdbx_description
1 polymer ?
#
loop_
_entity_poly.entity_id
_entity_poly.type
_entity_poly.pdbx_seq_one_letter_code
_entity_poly.pdbx_strand_id
1 'polypeptide(L)'
;MKKQTQLLSALALSVGLTLSAPFQAIASIPGQVAGQAPLPSLAPMLEKVLPAVVSVRVEGTASQEQKIPEEFKKFFGDDLPDQPAQPFEGLGSGVIINANKGYVLTNNHVINQAQKISIQLNDGREFDAKLIGGDEQSDIALLQIQNPGKLTQIAIADSDKLRVGDFAVAVGNPFGLGQTATSGIVSALGRSGLNLEGLENFIQTDASINRGNSGGALLNLNGELIGINTAILAPGGGSVGIGFAIPSNMARTLAQQLIDFGEIKRGLLGIKGTEMSADIAKAFNLDVQRGAFVSEVLPGSGSAKAGVKAGDIITSLNGKPLNSFAELRSRIATTEPGTKVKLGLLRNGKPLEVEVTLDTSTSSSASAEMITPALEGATLSDGQLKDGGKGIKIDEVVKGSPAAQAGLQKDDVIIGVNRDRVNSIAEMRKVLATKPAIIALQIVRGNESIYLLMR
;
A
#
# COMPACT_ATOMS: atom_id res chain seq x y z
N MET A 1 -25.90 11.54 85.43
CA MET A 1 -24.56 11.90 84.91
C MET A 1 -23.74 10.70 84.41
N LYS A 2 -23.66 9.54 85.10
CA LYS A 2 -22.85 8.38 84.65
C LYS A 2 -23.29 7.68 83.33
N LYS A 3 -24.58 7.73 82.95
CA LYS A 3 -25.09 7.10 81.71
C LYS A 3 -24.83 7.92 80.44
N GLN A 4 -24.75 9.26 80.55
CA GLN A 4 -24.48 10.14 79.41
C GLN A 4 -23.01 10.05 78.96
N THR A 5 -22.08 9.88 79.89
CA THR A 5 -20.65 9.68 79.57
C THR A 5 -20.39 8.37 78.84
N GLN A 6 -21.10 7.29 79.17
CA GLN A 6 -20.97 6.01 78.45
C GLN A 6 -21.52 6.08 77.02
N LEU A 7 -22.62 6.81 76.79
CA LEU A 7 -23.17 7.01 75.45
C LEU A 7 -22.26 7.85 74.55
N LEU A 8 -21.67 8.91 75.10
CA LEU A 8 -20.70 9.74 74.37
C LEU A 8 -19.42 8.96 74.06
N SER A 9 -18.99 8.07 74.96
CA SER A 9 -17.84 7.20 74.75
C SER A 9 -18.11 6.15 73.67
N ALA A 10 -19.29 5.54 73.66
CA ALA A 10 -19.71 4.58 72.65
C ALA A 10 -19.86 5.25 71.26
N LEU A 11 -20.40 6.48 71.23
CA LEU A 11 -20.53 7.25 69.99
C LEU A 11 -19.14 7.63 69.44
N ALA A 12 -18.23 8.10 70.29
CA ALA A 12 -16.85 8.41 69.90
C ALA A 12 -16.09 7.18 69.36
N LEU A 13 -16.29 6.01 69.98
CA LEU A 13 -15.69 4.75 69.51
C LEU A 13 -16.27 4.32 68.14
N SER A 14 -17.58 4.48 67.96
CA SER A 14 -18.25 4.12 66.70
C SER A 14 -17.86 5.03 65.53
N VAL A 15 -17.68 6.33 65.77
CA VAL A 15 -17.18 7.27 64.75
C VAL A 15 -15.72 6.95 64.41
N GLY A 16 -14.88 6.64 65.40
CA GLY A 16 -13.48 6.25 65.18
C GLY A 16 -13.32 5.01 64.31
N LEU A 17 -14.21 4.01 64.45
CA LEU A 17 -14.19 2.77 63.65
C LEU A 17 -14.67 2.95 62.20
N THR A 18 -15.50 3.95 61.93
CA THR A 18 -15.97 4.24 60.55
C THR A 18 -15.00 5.07 59.71
N LEU A 19 -14.02 5.73 60.32
CA LEU A 19 -12.95 6.46 59.61
C LEU A 19 -11.76 5.57 59.22
N SER A 20 -11.73 4.32 59.69
CA SER A 20 -10.77 3.29 59.26
C SER A 20 -11.31 2.48 58.08
N ALA A 21 -11.61 3.15 56.96
CA ALA A 21 -11.65 2.44 55.68
C ALA A 21 -10.22 1.93 55.39
N PRO A 22 -10.01 0.66 55.02
CA PRO A 22 -8.70 0.23 54.57
C PRO A 22 -8.37 1.03 53.32
N PHE A 23 -7.43 1.97 53.43
CA PHE A 23 -6.77 2.51 52.26
C PHE A 23 -6.24 1.29 51.50
N GLN A 24 -6.80 1.02 50.33
CA GLN A 24 -6.16 0.10 49.41
C GLN A 24 -4.85 0.77 49.01
N ALA A 25 -3.78 0.39 49.71
CA ALA A 25 -2.43 0.70 49.29
C ALA A 25 -2.20 -0.05 47.99
N ILE A 26 -2.52 0.60 46.87
CA ILE A 26 -2.06 0.17 45.57
C ILE A 26 -0.55 0.35 45.64
N ALA A 27 0.18 -0.74 45.85
CA ALA A 27 1.62 -0.76 45.71
C ALA A 27 1.94 -0.54 44.22
N SER A 28 1.90 0.72 43.78
CA SER A 28 2.44 1.09 42.48
C SER A 28 3.95 0.89 42.54
N ILE A 29 4.49 0.16 41.58
CA ILE A 29 5.94 0.10 41.38
C ILE A 29 6.43 1.54 41.23
N PRO A 30 7.35 2.04 42.07
CA PRO A 30 7.84 3.40 41.95
C PRO A 30 8.50 3.54 40.58
N GLY A 31 7.91 4.35 39.69
CA GLY A 31 8.41 4.60 38.34
C GLY A 31 9.71 5.42 38.30
N GLN A 32 10.25 5.75 39.47
CA GLN A 32 11.50 6.48 39.66
C GLN A 32 12.23 5.92 40.88
N VAL A 33 13.53 5.73 40.76
CA VAL A 33 14.41 5.48 41.90
C VAL A 33 14.45 6.75 42.74
N ALA A 34 14.13 6.66 44.03
CA ALA A 34 14.12 7.82 44.92
C ALA A 34 15.47 8.56 44.89
N GLY A 35 15.44 9.85 44.56
CA GLY A 35 16.65 10.68 44.42
C GLY A 35 17.28 10.73 43.02
N GLN A 36 16.68 10.08 42.01
CA GLN A 36 17.13 10.16 40.62
C GLN A 36 16.08 10.85 39.73
N ALA A 37 16.53 11.69 38.79
CA ALA A 37 15.64 12.24 37.77
C ALA A 37 15.07 11.10 36.89
N PRO A 38 13.79 11.17 36.47
CA PRO A 38 13.23 10.16 35.58
C PRO A 38 14.08 10.04 34.31
N LEU A 39 14.46 8.80 33.98
CA LEU A 39 15.13 8.51 32.71
C LEU A 39 14.13 8.68 31.56
N PRO A 40 14.53 9.30 30.43
CA PRO A 40 13.69 9.35 29.24
C PRO A 40 13.33 7.94 28.77
N SER A 41 12.06 7.70 28.45
CA SER A 41 11.56 6.41 28.00
C SER A 41 10.47 6.59 26.95
N LEU A 42 10.44 5.69 25.96
CA LEU A 42 9.37 5.60 24.97
C LEU A 42 8.13 4.87 25.50
N ALA A 43 8.25 4.17 26.64
CA ALA A 43 7.17 3.35 27.19
C ALA A 43 5.84 4.11 27.40
N PRO A 44 5.80 5.35 27.94
CA PRO A 44 4.54 6.08 28.10
C PRO A 44 3.83 6.43 26.78
N MET A 45 4.58 6.58 25.68
CA MET A 45 4.01 6.75 24.35
C MET A 45 3.52 5.41 23.82
N LEU A 46 4.34 4.35 23.92
CA LEU A 46 4.01 3.02 23.44
C LEU A 46 2.76 2.45 24.14
N GLU A 47 2.60 2.63 25.46
CA GLU A 47 1.40 2.19 26.19
C GLU A 47 0.09 2.71 25.59
N LYS A 48 0.10 3.92 25.00
CA LYS A 48 -1.08 4.53 24.37
C LYS A 48 -1.30 4.03 22.94
N VAL A 49 -0.23 3.66 22.24
CA VAL A 49 -0.26 3.40 20.80
C VAL A 49 -0.31 1.91 20.47
N LEU A 50 0.32 1.09 21.30
CA LEU A 50 0.35 -0.37 21.16
C LEU A 50 -1.07 -0.96 20.95
N PRO A 51 -2.13 -0.56 21.67
CA PRO A 51 -3.49 -1.06 21.41
C PRO A 51 -4.04 -0.81 20.00
N ALA A 52 -3.45 0.11 19.22
CA ALA A 52 -3.85 0.39 17.84
C ALA A 52 -3.08 -0.42 16.78
N VAL A 53 -2.03 -1.14 17.17
CA VAL A 53 -1.27 -2.03 16.28
C VAL A 53 -1.73 -3.47 16.51
N VAL A 54 -1.96 -4.23 15.45
CA VAL A 54 -2.57 -5.57 15.53
C VAL A 54 -1.72 -6.59 14.77
N SER A 55 -1.90 -7.87 15.09
CA SER A 55 -1.42 -8.96 14.24
C SER A 55 -2.47 -9.29 13.19
N VAL A 56 -2.03 -9.49 11.96
CA VAL A 56 -2.86 -9.94 10.84
C VAL A 56 -2.43 -11.37 10.52
N ARG A 57 -3.33 -12.33 10.74
CA ARG A 57 -3.14 -13.73 10.40
C ARG A 57 -3.98 -14.06 9.17
N VAL A 58 -3.38 -14.77 8.23
CA VAL A 58 -4.06 -15.20 7.01
C VAL A 58 -3.91 -16.70 6.80
N GLU A 59 -4.98 -17.34 6.37
CA GLU A 59 -5.00 -18.73 5.95
C GLU A 59 -5.46 -18.77 4.49
N GLY A 60 -4.79 -19.56 3.66
CA GLY A 60 -5.12 -19.70 2.25
C GLY A 60 -4.55 -20.97 1.63
N THR A 61 -4.70 -21.12 0.32
CA THR A 61 -4.09 -22.22 -0.45
C THR A 61 -3.35 -21.64 -1.63
N ALA A 62 -2.08 -22.03 -1.80
CA ALA A 62 -1.24 -21.59 -2.90
C ALA A 62 -0.73 -22.79 -3.70
N SER A 63 -0.80 -22.69 -5.03
CA SER A 63 -0.15 -23.64 -5.93
C SER A 63 1.33 -23.27 -6.03
N GLN A 64 2.21 -24.18 -5.66
CA GLN A 64 3.65 -23.95 -5.77
C GLN A 64 4.07 -24.21 -7.22
N GLU A 65 4.22 -23.17 -8.03
CA GLU A 65 4.84 -23.31 -9.35
C GLU A 65 6.31 -23.68 -9.17
N GLN A 66 6.65 -24.94 -9.39
CA GLN A 66 8.05 -25.31 -9.61
C GLN A 66 8.49 -24.70 -10.93
N LYS A 67 9.43 -23.75 -10.86
CA LYS A 67 10.25 -23.40 -12.03
C LYS A 67 11.14 -24.59 -12.37
N ILE A 68 10.58 -25.55 -13.09
CA ILE A 68 11.33 -26.65 -13.67
C ILE A 68 12.28 -26.03 -14.70
N PRO A 69 13.61 -26.23 -14.60
CA PRO A 69 14.54 -25.75 -15.61
C PRO A 69 14.11 -26.28 -16.99
N GLU A 70 14.12 -25.42 -18.01
CA GLU A 70 13.65 -25.73 -19.38
C GLU A 70 14.28 -27.00 -19.98
N GLU A 71 15.48 -27.34 -19.52
CA GLU A 71 16.22 -28.57 -19.86
C GLU A 71 15.49 -29.85 -19.46
N PHE A 72 14.76 -29.84 -18.34
CA PHE A 72 13.99 -30.97 -17.83
C PHE A 72 12.58 -31.04 -18.44
N LYS A 73 11.99 -29.91 -18.86
CA LYS A 73 10.69 -29.91 -19.56
C LYS A 73 10.72 -30.73 -20.86
N LYS A 74 11.85 -30.71 -21.58
CA LYS A 74 12.07 -31.54 -22.78
C LYS A 74 12.10 -33.05 -22.52
N PHE A 75 12.37 -33.49 -21.30
CA PHE A 75 12.50 -34.90 -20.93
C PHE A 75 11.20 -35.52 -20.39
N PHE A 76 10.33 -34.73 -19.77
CA PHE A 76 9.11 -35.22 -19.11
C PHE A 76 7.80 -34.91 -19.84
N GLY A 77 7.81 -34.03 -20.86
CA GLY A 77 6.60 -33.62 -21.58
C GLY A 77 5.64 -32.76 -20.73
N ASP A 78 4.45 -32.45 -21.28
CA ASP A 78 3.40 -31.68 -20.59
C ASP A 78 2.60 -32.51 -19.56
N ASP A 79 2.91 -33.81 -19.40
CA ASP A 79 2.22 -34.76 -18.49
C ASP A 79 2.82 -34.76 -17.06
N LEU A 80 3.12 -33.57 -16.53
CA LEU A 80 3.46 -33.43 -15.11
C LEU A 80 2.14 -33.31 -14.32
N PRO A 81 1.92 -34.13 -13.28
CA PRO A 81 0.72 -34.00 -12.45
C PRO A 81 0.71 -32.63 -11.78
N ASP A 82 -0.38 -31.88 -11.99
CA ASP A 82 -0.65 -30.64 -11.25
C ASP A 82 -0.48 -30.92 -9.75
N GLN A 83 0.47 -30.25 -9.12
CA GLN A 83 0.63 -30.39 -7.68
C GLN A 83 -0.61 -29.78 -7.00
N PRO A 84 -1.22 -30.50 -6.04
CA PRO A 84 -2.35 -29.98 -5.32
C PRO A 84 -1.94 -28.71 -4.56
N ALA A 85 -2.77 -27.67 -4.66
CA ALA A 85 -2.59 -26.43 -3.91
C ALA A 85 -2.36 -26.75 -2.43
N GLN A 86 -1.27 -26.23 -1.87
CA GLN A 86 -0.92 -26.49 -0.47
C GLN A 86 -1.52 -25.39 0.41
N PRO A 87 -2.08 -25.74 1.58
CA PRO A 87 -2.43 -24.75 2.58
C PRO A 87 -1.20 -23.94 3.00
N PHE A 88 -1.37 -22.64 3.18
CA PHE A 88 -0.37 -21.77 3.79
C PHE A 88 -0.98 -20.95 4.90
N GLU A 89 -0.13 -20.59 5.87
CA GLU A 89 -0.43 -19.60 6.88
C GLU A 89 0.54 -18.43 6.73
N GLY A 90 -0.01 -17.22 6.67
CA GLY A 90 0.74 -15.98 6.60
C GLY A 90 0.52 -15.14 7.86
N LEU A 91 1.53 -14.34 8.19
CA LEU A 91 1.49 -13.47 9.35
C LEU A 91 2.12 -12.12 9.01
N GLY A 92 1.41 -11.06 9.38
CA GLY A 92 1.91 -9.70 9.36
C GLY A 92 1.34 -8.87 10.50
N SER A 93 1.44 -7.57 10.33
CA SER A 93 0.93 -6.56 11.25
C SER A 93 -0.10 -5.68 10.55
N GLY A 94 -0.88 -4.96 11.34
CA GLY A 94 -1.82 -3.96 10.85
C GLY A 94 -1.94 -2.79 11.81
N VAL A 95 -2.55 -1.70 11.36
CA VAL A 95 -2.75 -0.49 12.14
C VAL A 95 -4.23 -0.08 12.07
N ILE A 96 -4.88 0.01 13.23
CA ILE A 96 -6.26 0.46 13.34
C ILE A 96 -6.32 1.97 13.07
N ILE A 97 -6.96 2.36 11.97
CA ILE A 97 -7.14 3.78 11.57
C ILE A 97 -8.53 4.32 11.89
N ASN A 98 -9.51 3.44 12.14
CA ASN A 98 -10.85 3.83 12.58
C ASN A 98 -11.41 2.80 13.56
N ALA A 99 -11.49 3.17 14.84
CA ALA A 99 -11.92 2.27 15.91
C ALA A 99 -13.42 1.92 15.80
N ASN A 100 -14.24 2.86 15.37
CA ASN A 100 -15.70 2.69 15.30
C ASN A 100 -16.11 1.77 14.15
N LYS A 101 -15.43 1.89 13.00
CA LYS A 101 -15.70 1.08 11.80
C LYS A 101 -14.85 -0.20 11.75
N GLY A 102 -13.84 -0.32 12.61
CA GLY A 102 -12.92 -1.46 12.62
C GLY A 102 -11.96 -1.48 11.44
N TYR A 103 -11.61 -0.32 10.87
CA TYR A 103 -10.71 -0.26 9.72
C TYR A 103 -9.24 -0.42 10.12
N VAL A 104 -8.56 -1.35 9.45
CA VAL A 104 -7.17 -1.72 9.69
C VAL A 104 -6.39 -1.61 8.39
N LEU A 105 -5.35 -0.78 8.38
CA LEU A 105 -4.37 -0.74 7.29
C LEU A 105 -3.34 -1.86 7.48
N THR A 106 -2.95 -2.49 6.38
CA THR A 106 -1.83 -3.44 6.33
C THR A 106 -1.21 -3.39 4.94
N ASN A 107 -0.21 -4.24 4.69
CA ASN A 107 0.33 -4.38 3.35
C ASN A 107 -0.49 -5.34 2.48
N ASN A 108 -0.51 -5.10 1.18
CA ASN A 108 -1.21 -5.98 0.23
C ASN A 108 -0.55 -7.36 0.18
N HIS A 109 0.78 -7.45 0.20
CA HIS A 109 1.48 -8.73 0.18
C HIS A 109 1.20 -9.60 1.42
N VAL A 110 0.80 -9.00 2.56
CA VAL A 110 0.43 -9.76 3.78
C VAL A 110 -0.87 -10.52 3.59
N ILE A 111 -1.79 -9.99 2.78
CA ILE A 111 -3.15 -10.54 2.61
C ILE A 111 -3.35 -11.24 1.26
N ASN A 112 -2.30 -11.33 0.45
CA ASN A 112 -2.38 -11.91 -0.88
C ASN A 112 -2.79 -13.39 -0.79
N GLN A 113 -3.73 -13.81 -1.65
CA GLN A 113 -4.30 -15.17 -1.69
C GLN A 113 -4.95 -15.66 -0.38
N ALA A 114 -5.20 -14.76 0.58
CA ALA A 114 -5.87 -15.10 1.83
C ALA A 114 -7.34 -15.47 1.58
N GLN A 115 -7.76 -16.63 2.08
CA GLN A 115 -9.16 -17.06 2.09
C GLN A 115 -9.85 -16.66 3.39
N LYS A 116 -9.09 -16.67 4.50
CA LYS A 116 -9.54 -16.24 5.82
C LYS A 116 -8.52 -15.28 6.41
N ILE A 117 -9.02 -14.21 7.00
CA ILE A 117 -8.21 -13.18 7.65
C ILE A 117 -8.71 -13.02 9.08
N SER A 118 -7.82 -13.14 10.05
CA SER A 118 -8.10 -12.88 11.46
C SER A 118 -7.16 -11.82 12.02
N ILE A 119 -7.69 -11.01 12.93
CA ILE A 119 -6.98 -9.91 13.58
C ILE A 119 -6.87 -10.23 15.05
N GLN A 120 -5.65 -10.21 15.59
CA GLN A 120 -5.39 -10.35 17.01
C GLN A 120 -4.90 -9.02 17.59
N LEU A 121 -5.60 -8.52 18.62
CA LEU A 121 -5.24 -7.31 19.35
C LEU A 121 -4.12 -7.60 20.37
N ASN A 122 -3.52 -6.54 20.90
CA ASN A 122 -2.48 -6.65 21.91
C ASN A 122 -2.95 -7.20 23.27
N ASP A 123 -4.25 -7.12 23.56
CA ASP A 123 -4.88 -7.68 24.75
C ASP A 123 -5.31 -9.15 24.57
N GLY A 124 -4.97 -9.76 23.43
CA GLY A 124 -5.26 -11.15 23.10
C GLY A 124 -6.63 -11.41 22.50
N ARG A 125 -7.51 -10.41 22.37
CA ARG A 125 -8.79 -10.57 21.66
C ARG A 125 -8.56 -10.83 20.18
N GLU A 126 -9.33 -11.77 19.62
CA GLU A 126 -9.29 -12.14 18.21
C GLU A 126 -10.61 -11.80 17.52
N PHE A 127 -10.52 -11.37 16.26
CA PHE A 127 -11.66 -11.00 15.44
C PHE A 127 -11.48 -11.53 14.02
N ASP A 128 -12.57 -11.94 13.38
CA ASP A 128 -12.57 -12.12 11.94
C ASP A 128 -12.50 -10.76 11.23
N ALA A 129 -11.84 -10.71 10.08
CA ALA A 129 -11.80 -9.53 9.25
C ALA A 129 -12.11 -9.84 7.78
N LYS A 130 -12.64 -8.83 7.08
CA LYS A 130 -12.88 -8.88 5.63
C LYS A 130 -11.96 -7.91 4.92
N LEU A 131 -11.51 -8.28 3.73
CA LEU A 131 -10.84 -7.38 2.81
C LEU A 131 -11.86 -6.38 2.25
N ILE A 132 -11.62 -5.08 2.43
CA ILE A 132 -12.38 -4.02 1.76
C ILE A 132 -11.81 -3.81 0.35
N GLY A 133 -10.49 -3.79 0.24
CA GLY A 133 -9.76 -3.76 -1.02
C GLY A 133 -8.26 -3.67 -0.79
N GLY A 134 -7.49 -3.82 -1.86
CA GLY A 134 -6.03 -3.79 -1.84
C GLY A 134 -5.49 -3.24 -3.15
N ASP A 135 -4.23 -2.81 -3.10
CA ASP A 135 -3.52 -2.21 -4.22
C ASP A 135 -2.09 -2.72 -4.24
N GLU A 136 -1.83 -3.63 -5.19
CA GLU A 136 -0.52 -4.26 -5.36
C GLU A 136 0.57 -3.24 -5.71
N GLN A 137 0.28 -2.20 -6.50
CA GLN A 137 1.33 -1.28 -6.91
C GLN A 137 1.85 -0.41 -5.76
N SER A 138 1.02 -0.08 -4.77
CA SER A 138 1.46 0.66 -3.57
C SER A 138 1.72 -0.22 -2.36
N ASP A 139 1.41 -1.52 -2.47
CA ASP A 139 1.44 -2.49 -1.38
C ASP A 139 0.58 -2.10 -0.18
N ILE A 140 -0.57 -1.44 -0.39
CA ILE A 140 -1.54 -1.09 0.67
C ILE A 140 -2.79 -1.97 0.54
N ALA A 141 -3.25 -2.50 1.68
CA ALA A 141 -4.56 -3.12 1.79
C ALA A 141 -5.35 -2.57 2.98
N LEU A 142 -6.67 -2.58 2.84
CA LEU A 142 -7.60 -2.16 3.87
C LEU A 142 -8.49 -3.33 4.27
N LEU A 143 -8.47 -3.63 5.56
CA LEU A 143 -9.29 -4.65 6.20
C LEU A 143 -10.36 -4.01 7.08
N GLN A 144 -11.43 -4.76 7.34
CA GLN A 144 -12.46 -4.40 8.29
C GLN A 144 -12.71 -5.53 9.29
N ILE A 145 -12.45 -5.25 10.56
CA ILE A 145 -12.82 -6.10 11.70
C ILE A 145 -14.33 -6.27 11.74
N GLN A 146 -14.78 -7.51 11.81
CA GLN A 146 -16.19 -7.85 11.99
C GLN A 146 -16.55 -7.74 13.48
N ASN A 147 -17.70 -7.11 13.78
CA ASN A 147 -18.19 -6.88 15.14
C ASN A 147 -17.14 -6.18 16.06
N PRO A 148 -16.63 -4.98 15.67
CA PRO A 148 -15.61 -4.29 16.45
C PRO A 148 -16.14 -3.92 17.84
N GLY A 149 -15.31 -4.11 18.86
CA GLY A 149 -15.63 -3.72 20.24
C GLY A 149 -14.41 -3.13 20.92
N LYS A 150 -14.55 -1.96 21.56
CA LYS A 150 -13.50 -1.30 22.36
C LYS A 150 -12.13 -1.31 21.67
N LEU A 151 -12.08 -0.81 20.44
CA LEU A 151 -10.84 -0.65 19.68
C LEU A 151 -10.19 0.69 20.01
N THR A 152 -8.86 0.75 19.88
CA THR A 152 -8.08 1.99 19.90
C THR A 152 -7.61 2.27 18.49
N GLN A 153 -7.72 3.51 18.02
CA GLN A 153 -7.20 3.91 16.71
C GLN A 153 -5.97 4.78 16.86
N ILE A 154 -5.11 4.76 15.85
CA ILE A 154 -3.90 5.57 15.83
C ILE A 154 -4.19 7.01 15.36
N ALA A 155 -3.44 7.97 15.88
CA ALA A 155 -3.35 9.30 15.29
C ALA A 155 -2.44 9.25 14.06
N ILE A 156 -2.77 9.99 13.00
CA ILE A 156 -1.99 10.01 11.76
C ILE A 156 -1.34 11.38 11.59
N ALA A 157 -0.01 11.41 11.49
CA ALA A 157 0.75 12.63 11.25
C ALA A 157 0.85 12.95 9.75
N ASP A 158 1.19 14.20 9.44
CA ASP A 158 1.50 14.65 8.07
C ASP A 158 2.92 14.24 7.68
N SER A 159 3.06 13.16 6.89
CA SER A 159 4.36 12.65 6.47
C SER A 159 5.18 13.62 5.62
N ASP A 160 4.55 14.64 5.02
CA ASP A 160 5.28 15.62 4.21
C ASP A 160 6.01 16.67 5.06
N LYS A 161 5.82 16.65 6.39
CA LYS A 161 6.59 17.46 7.35
C LYS A 161 7.81 16.72 7.89
N LEU A 162 8.00 15.45 7.55
CA LEU A 162 9.14 14.66 7.99
C LEU A 162 10.45 15.25 7.47
N ARG A 163 11.50 15.08 8.26
CA ARG A 163 12.87 15.40 7.88
C ARG A 163 13.76 14.22 8.20
N VAL A 164 14.81 14.08 7.40
CA VAL A 164 15.91 13.16 7.72
C VAL A 164 16.51 13.56 9.07
N GLY A 165 16.68 12.59 9.96
CA GLY A 165 17.11 12.78 11.35
C GLY A 165 16.00 12.86 12.39
N ASP A 166 14.73 12.98 11.99
CA ASP A 166 13.62 12.86 12.95
C ASP A 166 13.60 11.42 13.52
N PHE A 167 13.35 11.27 14.82
CA PHE A 167 13.26 9.95 15.46
C PHE A 167 12.07 9.15 14.95
N ALA A 168 12.27 7.86 14.78
CA ALA A 168 11.26 6.92 14.30
C ALA A 168 11.19 5.68 15.21
N VAL A 169 9.98 5.18 15.44
CA VAL A 169 9.72 3.95 16.21
C VAL A 169 8.90 3.02 15.34
N ALA A 170 9.47 1.87 14.98
CA ALA A 170 8.76 0.83 14.24
C ALA A 170 8.09 -0.13 15.22
N VAL A 171 6.80 -0.39 15.01
CA VAL A 171 5.99 -1.28 15.84
C VAL A 171 5.32 -2.31 14.94
N GLY A 172 5.43 -3.58 15.31
CA GLY A 172 4.71 -4.67 14.68
C GLY A 172 4.38 -5.75 15.71
N ASN A 173 3.74 -6.82 15.28
CA ASN A 173 3.52 -8.04 16.06
C ASN A 173 4.09 -9.24 15.31
N PRO A 174 5.43 -9.33 15.19
CA PRO A 174 6.06 -10.41 14.47
C PRO A 174 5.82 -11.74 15.21
N PHE A 175 5.50 -12.78 14.46
CA PHE A 175 5.30 -14.16 14.94
C PHE A 175 4.12 -14.37 15.92
N GLY A 176 3.30 -13.35 16.20
CA GLY A 176 2.17 -13.45 17.12
C GLY A 176 2.59 -13.71 18.58
N LEU A 177 3.87 -13.50 18.89
CA LEU A 177 4.47 -13.72 20.21
C LEU A 177 4.36 -12.50 21.13
N GLY A 178 3.89 -11.36 20.59
CA GLY A 178 3.80 -10.10 21.29
C GLY A 178 4.28 -8.94 20.42
N GLN A 179 3.75 -7.75 20.68
CA GLN A 179 4.14 -6.56 19.93
C GLN A 179 5.61 -6.22 20.20
N THR A 180 6.35 -6.03 19.11
CA THR A 180 7.75 -5.66 19.13
C THR A 180 7.88 -4.21 18.68
N ALA A 181 8.55 -3.41 19.50
CA ALA A 181 8.92 -2.04 19.16
C ALA A 181 10.43 -1.91 19.00
N THR A 182 10.86 -1.25 17.93
CA THR A 182 12.27 -0.90 17.67
C THR A 182 12.36 0.59 17.35
N SER A 183 13.50 1.21 17.60
CA SER A 183 13.70 2.65 17.41
C SER A 183 14.90 2.95 16.54
N GLY A 184 14.83 4.06 15.84
CA GLY A 184 15.87 4.61 14.98
C GLY A 184 15.52 6.05 14.59
N ILE A 185 15.89 6.44 13.38
CA ILE A 185 15.60 7.73 12.77
C ILE A 185 15.06 7.55 11.35
N VAL A 186 14.51 8.62 10.79
CA VAL A 186 14.31 8.77 9.35
C VAL A 186 15.67 8.94 8.69
N SER A 187 16.12 7.95 7.93
CA SER A 187 17.42 7.96 7.25
C SER A 187 17.38 8.64 5.88
N ALA A 188 16.24 8.55 5.18
CA ALA A 188 16.00 9.20 3.90
C ALA A 188 14.49 9.32 3.63
N LEU A 189 14.12 10.21 2.70
CA LEU A 189 12.76 10.40 2.22
C LEU A 189 12.75 10.30 0.69
N GLY A 190 11.63 9.90 0.11
CA GLY A 190 11.48 9.81 -1.34
C GLY A 190 12.33 8.72 -1.97
N ARG A 191 12.57 7.61 -1.26
CA ARG A 191 13.31 6.48 -1.82
C ARG A 191 12.46 5.75 -2.86
N SER A 192 13.08 5.54 -4.02
CA SER A 192 12.48 4.92 -5.21
C SER A 192 13.57 4.29 -6.09
N GLY A 193 13.18 3.54 -7.11
CA GLY A 193 14.08 2.81 -7.99
C GLY A 193 14.67 1.55 -7.36
N LEU A 194 14.05 1.04 -6.29
CA LEU A 194 14.46 -0.16 -5.58
C LEU A 194 13.87 -1.43 -6.21
N ASN A 195 12.83 -1.27 -7.04
CA ASN A 195 12.04 -2.36 -7.63
C ASN A 195 11.51 -3.35 -6.58
N LEU A 196 11.19 -2.82 -5.40
CA LEU A 196 10.51 -3.55 -4.34
C LEU A 196 9.00 -3.55 -4.59
N GLU A 197 8.45 -2.43 -5.06
CA GLU A 197 7.02 -2.25 -5.36
C GLU A 197 6.81 -1.44 -6.65
N GLY A 198 5.56 -1.37 -7.14
CA GLY A 198 5.24 -0.61 -8.35
C GLY A 198 5.38 0.92 -8.22
N LEU A 199 4.90 1.48 -7.11
CA LEU A 199 4.84 2.92 -6.83
C LEU A 199 5.64 3.27 -5.58
N GLU A 200 6.92 3.53 -5.78
CA GLU A 200 7.85 3.79 -4.69
C GLU A 200 7.96 5.28 -4.36
N ASN A 201 7.82 5.60 -3.09
CA ASN A 201 8.12 6.91 -2.49
C ASN A 201 8.35 6.71 -0.99
N PHE A 202 9.30 5.85 -0.64
CA PHE A 202 9.44 5.33 0.71
C PHE A 202 10.11 6.32 1.65
N ILE A 203 9.69 6.25 2.92
CA ILE A 203 10.48 6.68 4.07
C ILE A 203 11.50 5.57 4.33
N GLN A 204 12.78 5.91 4.39
CA GLN A 204 13.82 4.98 4.83
C GLN A 204 14.10 5.21 6.32
N THR A 205 14.28 4.13 7.07
CA THR A 205 14.64 4.16 8.49
C THR A 205 15.68 3.09 8.83
N ASP A 206 16.47 3.35 9.86
CA ASP A 206 17.37 2.38 10.49
C ASP A 206 16.74 1.68 11.71
N ALA A 207 15.51 2.06 12.09
CA ALA A 207 14.72 1.28 13.03
C ALA A 207 14.58 -0.16 12.50
N SER A 208 14.89 -1.15 13.33
CA SER A 208 14.94 -2.54 12.88
C SER A 208 13.56 -3.04 12.49
N ILE A 209 13.35 -3.25 11.19
CA ILE A 209 12.18 -3.92 10.61
C ILE A 209 12.59 -5.35 10.24
N ASN A 210 11.78 -6.34 10.63
CA ASN A 210 11.99 -7.75 10.29
C ASN A 210 10.67 -8.38 9.80
N ARG A 211 10.72 -9.63 9.33
CA ARG A 211 9.51 -10.37 8.95
C ARG A 211 8.48 -10.34 10.09
N GLY A 212 7.23 -10.08 9.73
CA GLY A 212 6.13 -9.92 10.67
C GLY A 212 5.85 -8.46 11.11
N ASN A 213 6.79 -7.53 10.90
CA ASN A 213 6.52 -6.09 11.07
C ASN A 213 5.84 -5.45 9.85
N SER A 214 5.82 -6.14 8.70
CA SER A 214 5.13 -5.68 7.49
C SER A 214 3.65 -5.42 7.77
N GLY A 215 3.16 -4.26 7.34
CA GLY A 215 1.83 -3.73 7.62
C GLY A 215 1.73 -3.01 8.98
N GLY A 216 2.79 -3.06 9.80
CA GLY A 216 2.87 -2.41 11.10
C GLY A 216 3.16 -0.90 11.01
N ALA A 217 3.20 -0.24 12.15
CA ALA A 217 3.32 1.21 12.23
C ALA A 217 4.78 1.68 12.25
N LEU A 218 5.08 2.76 11.54
CA LEU A 218 6.23 3.63 11.79
C LEU A 218 5.72 4.91 12.44
N LEU A 219 6.24 5.26 13.62
CA LEU A 219 5.73 6.31 14.49
C LEU A 219 6.78 7.40 14.74
N ASN A 220 6.32 8.64 14.93
CA ASN A 220 7.14 9.68 15.56
C ASN A 220 7.12 9.55 17.10
N LEU A 221 7.86 10.42 17.81
CA LEU A 221 7.91 10.41 19.28
C LEU A 221 6.59 10.80 19.97
N ASN A 222 5.64 11.39 19.25
CA ASN A 222 4.29 11.67 19.77
C ASN A 222 3.38 10.43 19.68
N GLY A 223 3.82 9.35 19.05
CA GLY A 223 2.99 8.16 18.82
C GLY A 223 2.04 8.30 17.63
N GLU A 224 2.31 9.24 16.73
CA GLU A 224 1.52 9.46 15.52
C GLU A 224 2.12 8.66 14.36
N LEU A 225 1.26 8.05 13.55
CA LEU A 225 1.63 7.27 12.37
C LEU A 225 2.25 8.18 11.31
N ILE A 226 3.51 7.91 10.97
CA ILE A 226 4.25 8.58 9.90
C ILE A 226 4.45 7.68 8.67
N GLY A 227 4.29 6.36 8.82
CA GLY A 227 4.27 5.43 7.69
C GLY A 227 3.87 4.00 8.06
N ILE A 228 3.69 3.15 7.05
CA ILE A 228 3.40 1.71 7.17
C ILE A 228 4.67 0.93 6.81
N ASN A 229 5.21 0.14 7.73
CA ASN A 229 6.41 -0.67 7.50
C ASN A 229 6.13 -1.69 6.40
N THR A 230 6.99 -1.77 5.37
CA THR A 230 6.67 -2.54 4.15
C THR A 230 7.75 -3.54 3.79
N ALA A 231 8.99 -3.08 3.69
CA ALA A 231 10.09 -3.87 3.14
C ALA A 231 11.42 -3.52 3.82
N ILE A 232 12.43 -4.36 3.59
CA ILE A 232 13.80 -4.16 4.02
C ILE A 232 14.75 -4.50 2.88
N LEU A 233 15.89 -3.81 2.83
CA LEU A 233 17.02 -4.29 2.04
C LEU A 233 17.80 -5.30 2.89
N ALA A 234 17.69 -6.59 2.59
CA ALA A 234 18.27 -7.64 3.43
C ALA A 234 18.88 -8.79 2.61
N PRO A 235 20.16 -8.67 2.19
CA PRO A 235 20.84 -9.75 1.47
C PRO A 235 20.86 -11.09 2.21
N GLY A 236 20.88 -11.06 3.56
CA GLY A 236 20.84 -12.24 4.44
C GLY A 236 19.47 -12.54 5.06
N GLY A 237 18.40 -11.85 4.64
CA GLY A 237 17.04 -12.09 5.14
C GLY A 237 16.68 -11.48 6.50
N GLY A 238 17.59 -10.74 7.14
CA GLY A 238 17.35 -9.96 8.36
C GLY A 238 17.74 -8.48 8.21
N SER A 239 17.27 -7.63 9.12
CA SER A 239 17.56 -6.20 9.08
C SER A 239 19.06 -5.90 9.13
N VAL A 240 19.53 -5.03 8.23
CA VAL A 240 20.89 -4.44 8.26
C VAL A 240 20.86 -2.93 8.52
N GLY A 241 19.77 -2.44 9.13
CA GLY A 241 19.55 -1.00 9.36
C GLY A 241 19.04 -0.23 8.14
N ILE A 242 18.43 -0.93 7.17
CA ILE A 242 17.79 -0.32 6.00
C ILE A 242 16.37 -0.88 5.85
N GLY A 243 15.42 -0.19 6.46
CA GLY A 243 13.99 -0.46 6.37
C GLY A 243 13.25 0.61 5.57
N PHE A 244 12.13 0.22 4.98
CA PHE A 244 11.27 1.09 4.17
C PHE A 244 9.84 1.09 4.69
N ALA A 245 9.22 2.27 4.68
CA ALA A 245 7.82 2.47 5.02
C ALA A 245 7.10 3.34 3.98
N ILE A 246 5.84 3.01 3.72
CA ILE A 246 4.94 3.80 2.88
C ILE A 246 4.50 5.03 3.68
N PRO A 247 4.63 6.27 3.17
CA PRO A 247 4.28 7.47 3.92
C PRO A 247 2.81 7.53 4.36
N SER A 248 2.54 8.06 5.56
CA SER A 248 1.19 8.12 6.14
C SER A 248 0.18 8.89 5.27
N ASN A 249 0.59 9.97 4.60
CA ASN A 249 -0.31 10.70 3.70
C ASN A 249 -0.74 9.85 2.50
N MET A 250 0.18 9.06 1.93
CA MET A 250 -0.14 8.13 0.85
C MET A 250 -1.10 7.05 1.33
N ALA A 251 -0.77 6.39 2.44
CA ALA A 251 -1.59 5.34 3.02
C ALA A 251 -3.00 5.84 3.37
N ARG A 252 -3.13 7.06 3.90
CA ARG A 252 -4.43 7.70 4.20
C ARG A 252 -5.27 7.95 2.94
N THR A 253 -4.67 8.51 1.88
CA THR A 253 -5.39 8.77 0.62
C THR A 253 -5.88 7.48 -0.01
N LEU A 254 -5.03 6.45 -0.05
CA LEU A 254 -5.40 5.14 -0.58
C LEU A 254 -6.47 4.45 0.26
N ALA A 255 -6.34 4.49 1.60
CA ALA A 255 -7.37 3.98 2.50
C ALA A 255 -8.74 4.63 2.23
N GLN A 256 -8.77 5.95 2.04
CA GLN A 256 -10.01 6.67 1.77
C GLN A 256 -10.66 6.22 0.46
N GLN A 257 -9.88 6.04 -0.61
CA GLN A 257 -10.40 5.51 -1.87
C GLN A 257 -10.94 4.08 -1.73
N LEU A 258 -10.25 3.21 -0.98
CA LEU A 258 -10.74 1.86 -0.70
C LEU A 258 -12.04 1.88 0.11
N ILE A 259 -12.20 2.81 1.05
CA ILE A 259 -13.44 2.99 1.81
C ILE A 259 -14.58 3.43 0.89
N ASP A 260 -14.33 4.38 0.00
CA ASP A 260 -15.37 5.03 -0.80
C ASP A 260 -15.75 4.21 -2.04
N PHE A 261 -14.80 3.50 -2.64
CA PHE A 261 -14.98 2.83 -3.93
C PHE A 261 -14.69 1.33 -3.90
N GLY A 262 -14.01 0.81 -2.86
CA GLY A 262 -13.52 -0.57 -2.82
C GLY A 262 -12.28 -0.84 -3.71
N GLU A 263 -11.84 0.15 -4.47
CA GLU A 263 -10.70 0.07 -5.40
C GLU A 263 -9.96 1.40 -5.48
N ILE A 264 -8.69 1.36 -5.91
CA ILE A 264 -7.89 2.56 -6.14
C ILE A 264 -8.10 3.07 -7.57
N LYS A 265 -8.47 4.34 -7.69
CA LYS A 265 -8.56 5.05 -8.97
C LYS A 265 -7.34 5.93 -9.12
N ARG A 266 -6.55 5.67 -10.15
CA ARG A 266 -5.27 6.36 -10.34
C ARG A 266 -5.41 7.59 -11.20
N GLY A 267 -4.96 8.74 -10.69
CA GLY A 267 -4.76 9.93 -11.48
C GLY A 267 -3.67 9.74 -12.52
N LEU A 268 -3.85 10.38 -13.67
CA LEU A 268 -2.91 10.43 -14.78
C LEU A 268 -2.62 11.88 -15.10
N LEU A 269 -1.33 12.23 -15.11
CA LEU A 269 -0.90 13.57 -15.50
C LEU A 269 -0.83 13.72 -17.03
N GLY A 270 -0.51 12.64 -17.74
CA GLY A 270 -0.43 12.59 -19.20
C GLY A 270 0.90 13.07 -19.77
N ILE A 271 2.00 12.67 -19.14
CA ILE A 271 3.37 12.95 -19.61
C ILE A 271 4.19 11.66 -19.66
N LYS A 272 5.23 11.65 -20.50
CA LYS A 272 6.36 10.73 -20.37
C LYS A 272 7.59 11.52 -19.99
N GLY A 273 8.47 10.90 -19.22
CA GLY A 273 9.65 11.57 -18.74
C GLY A 273 10.65 10.63 -18.10
N THR A 274 11.74 11.22 -17.63
CA THR A 274 12.84 10.53 -16.97
C THR A 274 13.26 11.30 -15.74
N GLU A 275 14.09 10.66 -14.92
CA GLU A 275 14.81 11.33 -13.85
C GLU A 275 15.64 12.48 -14.40
N MET A 276 15.77 13.55 -13.61
CA MET A 276 16.74 14.59 -13.89
C MET A 276 18.15 14.01 -13.70
N SER A 277 19.06 14.31 -14.64
CA SER A 277 20.46 13.88 -14.57
C SER A 277 21.39 15.07 -14.76
N ALA A 278 22.65 14.91 -14.37
CA ALA A 278 23.68 15.93 -14.60
C ALA A 278 23.87 16.22 -16.10
N ASP A 279 23.67 15.24 -16.97
CA ASP A 279 23.79 15.42 -18.42
C ASP A 279 22.62 16.22 -18.99
N ILE A 280 21.39 15.96 -18.51
CA ILE A 280 20.22 16.79 -18.86
C ILE A 280 20.42 18.22 -18.33
N ALA A 281 20.86 18.38 -17.08
CA ALA A 281 21.14 19.69 -16.49
C ALA A 281 22.13 20.51 -17.33
N LYS A 282 23.25 19.89 -17.75
CA LYS A 282 24.25 20.52 -18.62
C LYS A 282 23.70 20.86 -20.00
N ALA A 283 22.99 19.92 -20.63
CA ALA A 283 22.45 20.10 -21.99
C ALA A 283 21.42 21.24 -22.07
N PHE A 284 20.65 21.46 -21.00
CA PHE A 284 19.65 22.52 -20.92
C PHE A 284 20.15 23.78 -20.20
N ASN A 285 21.44 23.82 -19.80
CA ASN A 285 22.06 24.91 -19.05
C ASN A 285 21.27 25.29 -17.79
N LEU A 286 20.99 24.29 -16.94
CA LEU A 286 20.20 24.41 -15.72
C LEU A 286 21.05 24.10 -14.49
N ASP A 287 20.84 24.86 -13.42
CA ASP A 287 21.47 24.62 -12.12
C ASP A 287 20.78 23.50 -11.31
N VAL A 288 19.55 23.15 -11.68
CA VAL A 288 18.75 22.14 -10.99
C VAL A 288 19.15 20.74 -11.42
N GLN A 289 19.48 19.89 -10.44
CA GLN A 289 19.88 18.49 -10.65
C GLN A 289 18.84 17.47 -10.18
N ARG A 290 17.69 17.94 -9.66
CA ARG A 290 16.62 17.09 -9.11
C ARG A 290 15.27 17.49 -9.67
N GLY A 291 14.36 16.52 -9.77
CA GLY A 291 13.03 16.72 -10.34
C GLY A 291 12.75 15.75 -11.48
N ALA A 292 11.67 16.02 -12.20
CA ALA A 292 11.15 15.16 -13.25
C ALA A 292 11.25 15.85 -14.61
N PHE A 293 12.08 15.31 -15.50
CA PHE A 293 12.25 15.83 -16.86
C PHE A 293 11.11 15.34 -17.77
N VAL A 294 10.42 16.25 -18.44
CA VAL A 294 9.31 15.93 -19.35
C VAL A 294 9.84 15.68 -20.75
N SER A 295 9.84 14.43 -21.19
CA SER A 295 10.24 14.04 -22.54
C SER A 295 9.12 14.20 -23.56
N GLU A 296 7.88 13.92 -23.17
CA GLU A 296 6.70 13.97 -24.03
C GLU A 296 5.47 14.39 -23.22
N VAL A 297 4.55 15.12 -23.85
CA VAL A 297 3.23 15.41 -23.28
C VAL A 297 2.19 14.75 -24.17
N LEU A 298 1.35 13.89 -23.58
CA LEU A 298 0.36 13.13 -24.32
C LEU A 298 -0.72 14.08 -24.86
N PRO A 299 -1.09 14.01 -26.15
CA PRO A 299 -2.16 14.82 -26.73
C PRO A 299 -3.48 14.65 -25.98
N GLY A 300 -4.21 15.74 -25.76
CA GLY A 300 -5.51 15.73 -25.10
C GLY A 300 -5.48 15.52 -23.58
N SER A 301 -4.32 15.27 -22.99
CA SER A 301 -4.17 15.09 -21.55
C SER A 301 -4.39 16.38 -20.73
N GLY A 302 -4.56 16.21 -19.42
CA GLY A 302 -4.54 17.31 -18.44
C GLY A 302 -3.32 18.21 -18.60
N SER A 303 -2.13 17.63 -18.77
CA SER A 303 -0.88 18.38 -18.95
C SER A 303 -0.84 19.17 -20.25
N ALA A 304 -1.32 18.59 -21.35
CA ALA A 304 -1.44 19.29 -22.63
C ALA A 304 -2.39 20.50 -22.52
N LYS A 305 -3.56 20.31 -21.87
CA LYS A 305 -4.55 21.38 -21.64
C LYS A 305 -4.01 22.50 -20.75
N ALA A 306 -3.19 22.15 -19.76
CA ALA A 306 -2.56 23.11 -18.85
C ALA A 306 -1.31 23.81 -19.44
N GLY A 307 -0.87 23.41 -20.64
CA GLY A 307 0.26 24.04 -21.33
C GLY A 307 1.64 23.59 -20.84
N VAL A 308 1.74 22.40 -20.22
CA VAL A 308 3.01 21.70 -20.00
C VAL A 308 3.60 21.32 -21.36
N LYS A 309 4.94 21.39 -21.50
CA LYS A 309 5.64 21.12 -22.75
C LYS A 309 6.79 20.13 -22.53
N ALA A 310 7.15 19.41 -23.58
CA ALA A 310 8.40 18.67 -23.61
C ALA A 310 9.58 19.63 -23.38
N GLY A 311 10.56 19.18 -22.59
CA GLY A 311 11.68 19.99 -22.12
C GLY A 311 11.43 20.76 -20.83
N ASP A 312 10.21 20.72 -20.27
CA ASP A 312 9.95 21.23 -18.92
C ASP A 312 10.57 20.32 -17.85
N ILE A 313 10.95 20.90 -16.72
CA ILE A 313 11.42 20.17 -15.53
C ILE A 313 10.47 20.45 -14.40
N ILE A 314 9.74 19.45 -13.95
CA ILE A 314 8.83 19.58 -12.81
C ILE A 314 9.65 19.48 -11.52
N THR A 315 9.56 20.51 -10.69
CA THR A 315 10.36 20.69 -9.47
C THR A 315 9.54 20.65 -8.20
N SER A 316 8.20 20.83 -8.30
CA SER A 316 7.30 20.70 -7.15
C SER A 316 5.90 20.28 -7.56
N LEU A 317 5.19 19.67 -6.60
CA LEU A 317 3.78 19.29 -6.69
C LEU A 317 3.05 19.84 -5.46
N ASN A 318 2.01 20.64 -5.67
CA ASN A 318 1.22 21.31 -4.63
C ASN A 318 2.10 22.10 -3.63
N GLY A 319 3.12 22.79 -4.16
CA GLY A 319 4.07 23.57 -3.37
C GLY A 319 5.14 22.74 -2.63
N LYS A 320 5.10 21.41 -2.73
CA LYS A 320 6.09 20.52 -2.11
C LYS A 320 7.17 20.16 -3.13
N PRO A 321 8.47 20.32 -2.79
CA PRO A 321 9.56 19.92 -3.67
C PRO A 321 9.45 18.46 -4.12
N LEU A 322 9.92 18.20 -5.34
CA LEU A 322 10.08 16.87 -5.90
C LEU A 322 11.57 16.60 -6.14
N ASN A 323 12.02 15.42 -5.72
CA ASN A 323 13.41 15.03 -5.89
C ASN A 323 13.62 14.14 -7.11
N SER A 324 12.59 13.44 -7.58
CA SER A 324 12.67 12.46 -8.66
C SER A 324 11.40 12.37 -9.50
N PHE A 325 11.52 11.81 -10.70
CA PHE A 325 10.41 11.41 -11.56
C PHE A 325 9.59 10.30 -10.91
N ALA A 326 10.23 9.35 -10.25
CA ALA A 326 9.53 8.28 -9.53
C ALA A 326 8.65 8.82 -8.38
N GLU A 327 9.12 9.83 -7.63
CA GLU A 327 8.34 10.51 -6.59
C GLU A 327 7.12 11.22 -7.20
N LEU A 328 7.29 11.92 -8.33
CA LEU A 328 6.19 12.52 -9.08
C LEU A 328 5.18 11.44 -9.50
N ARG A 329 5.65 10.36 -10.13
CA ARG A 329 4.80 9.24 -10.58
C ARG A 329 3.97 8.67 -9.44
N SER A 330 4.61 8.40 -8.30
CA SER A 330 3.96 7.84 -7.11
C SER A 330 2.91 8.79 -6.53
N ARG A 331 3.22 10.08 -6.36
CA ARG A 331 2.25 11.07 -5.85
C ARG A 331 1.07 11.29 -6.78
N ILE A 332 1.29 11.34 -8.10
CA ILE A 332 0.21 11.46 -9.07
C ILE A 332 -0.67 10.20 -9.08
N ALA A 333 -0.08 9.02 -9.13
CA ALA A 333 -0.80 7.76 -9.21
C ALA A 333 -1.62 7.44 -7.96
N THR A 334 -1.29 8.02 -6.82
CA THR A 334 -2.01 7.89 -5.54
C THR A 334 -3.02 9.01 -5.29
N THR A 335 -3.10 9.98 -6.20
CA THR A 335 -4.12 11.04 -6.19
C THR A 335 -5.30 10.64 -7.08
N GLU A 336 -6.52 10.95 -6.65
CA GLU A 336 -7.73 10.62 -7.40
C GLU A 336 -7.82 11.37 -8.75
N PRO A 337 -8.34 10.73 -9.81
CA PRO A 337 -8.70 11.37 -11.06
C PRO A 337 -9.63 12.57 -10.85
N GLY A 338 -9.52 13.58 -11.72
CA GLY A 338 -10.29 14.83 -11.61
C GLY A 338 -9.75 15.82 -10.57
N THR A 339 -8.81 15.40 -9.72
CA THR A 339 -8.15 16.31 -8.77
C THR A 339 -7.32 17.35 -9.52
N LYS A 340 -7.41 18.60 -9.08
CA LYS A 340 -6.52 19.68 -9.54
C LYS A 340 -5.24 19.69 -8.73
N VAL A 341 -4.11 19.60 -9.41
CA VAL A 341 -2.78 19.67 -8.81
C VAL A 341 -2.00 20.84 -9.37
N LYS A 342 -1.19 21.50 -8.54
CA LYS A 342 -0.30 22.58 -8.95
C LYS A 342 1.10 22.05 -9.19
N LEU A 343 1.62 22.21 -10.39
CA LEU A 343 3.00 21.87 -10.73
C LEU A 343 3.85 23.13 -10.74
N GLY A 344 4.93 23.13 -9.97
CA GLY A 344 6.03 24.07 -10.20
C GLY A 344 6.98 23.46 -11.22
N LEU A 345 7.26 24.20 -12.30
CA LEU A 345 8.12 23.75 -13.39
C LEU A 345 9.17 24.79 -13.78
N LEU A 346 10.27 24.32 -14.35
CA LEU A 346 11.28 25.15 -15.00
C LEU A 346 11.17 24.98 -16.51
N ARG A 347 11.08 26.10 -17.22
CA ARG A 347 11.11 26.16 -18.68
C ARG A 347 12.17 27.16 -19.11
N ASN A 348 13.20 26.69 -19.81
CA ASN A 348 14.33 27.52 -20.23
C ASN A 348 14.95 28.31 -19.05
N GLY A 349 15.11 27.64 -17.91
CA GLY A 349 15.66 28.22 -16.68
C GLY A 349 14.73 29.14 -15.89
N LYS A 350 13.51 29.42 -16.38
CA LYS A 350 12.55 30.28 -15.69
C LYS A 350 11.53 29.44 -14.91
N PRO A 351 11.20 29.80 -13.65
CA PRO A 351 10.15 29.15 -12.89
C PRO A 351 8.76 29.54 -13.40
N LEU A 352 7.87 28.56 -13.50
CA LEU A 352 6.45 28.72 -13.77
C LEU A 352 5.66 27.84 -12.81
N GLU A 353 4.40 28.20 -12.57
CA GLU A 353 3.42 27.35 -11.90
C GLU A 353 2.26 27.11 -12.86
N VAL A 354 1.82 25.86 -12.97
CA VAL A 354 0.65 25.48 -13.79
C VAL A 354 -0.28 24.59 -12.97
N GLU A 355 -1.59 24.82 -13.10
CA GLU A 355 -2.60 23.95 -12.50
C GLU A 355 -3.04 22.91 -13.55
N VAL A 356 -2.95 21.64 -13.18
CA VAL A 356 -3.31 20.51 -14.04
C VAL A 356 -4.45 19.73 -13.39
N THR A 357 -5.50 19.42 -14.15
CA THR A 357 -6.53 18.47 -13.71
C THR A 357 -6.10 17.07 -14.13
N LEU A 358 -6.04 16.13 -13.18
CA LEU A 358 -5.64 14.76 -13.47
C LEU A 358 -6.72 14.04 -14.27
N ASP A 359 -6.30 13.33 -15.32
CA ASP A 359 -7.17 12.41 -16.03
C ASP A 359 -7.26 11.08 -15.26
N THR A 360 -8.16 10.19 -15.69
CA THR A 360 -8.16 8.81 -15.21
C THR A 360 -7.04 8.05 -15.92
N SER A 361 -6.19 7.37 -15.16
CA SER A 361 -5.25 6.44 -15.77
C SER A 361 -6.00 5.28 -16.37
N THR A 362 -6.02 5.20 -17.71
CA THR A 362 -6.48 4.01 -18.45
C THR A 362 -5.47 2.88 -18.38
N SER A 363 -4.36 3.07 -17.65
CA SER A 363 -3.41 2.02 -17.28
C SER A 363 -4.02 1.10 -16.20
N SER A 364 -5.17 0.51 -16.48
CA SER A 364 -5.39 -0.88 -16.13
C SER A 364 -4.59 -1.75 -17.09
N SER A 365 -3.28 -1.49 -17.28
CA SER A 365 -2.40 -2.44 -17.96
C SER A 365 -2.23 -3.61 -17.01
N ALA A 366 -3.14 -4.56 -17.12
CA ALA A 366 -3.00 -5.85 -16.50
C ALA A 366 -2.04 -6.66 -17.39
N SER A 367 -1.03 -7.30 -16.81
CA SER A 367 -0.55 -8.55 -17.39
C SER A 367 -1.79 -9.41 -17.59
N ALA A 368 -2.06 -9.87 -18.82
CA ALA A 368 -3.31 -10.58 -19.10
C ALA A 368 -3.42 -11.90 -18.30
N GLU A 369 -2.27 -12.39 -17.86
CA GLU A 369 -2.00 -13.38 -16.81
C GLU A 369 -2.83 -13.18 -15.54
N MET A 370 -2.96 -11.92 -15.07
CA MET A 370 -3.74 -11.57 -13.88
C MET A 370 -5.26 -11.59 -14.13
N ILE A 371 -5.71 -11.69 -15.38
CA ILE A 371 -7.12 -11.76 -15.74
C ILE A 371 -7.56 -13.23 -15.86
N THR A 372 -6.75 -14.04 -16.55
CA THR A 372 -6.94 -15.49 -16.66
C THR A 372 -5.64 -16.14 -17.14
N PRO A 373 -5.28 -17.35 -16.66
CA PRO A 373 -4.10 -18.08 -17.14
C PRO A 373 -4.10 -18.30 -18.66
N ALA A 374 -5.28 -18.40 -19.27
CA ALA A 374 -5.42 -18.54 -20.71
C ALA A 374 -4.72 -17.42 -21.50
N LEU A 375 -4.63 -16.21 -20.94
CA LEU A 375 -4.03 -15.05 -21.58
C LEU A 375 -2.57 -14.82 -21.20
N GLU A 376 -1.94 -15.81 -20.57
CA GLU A 376 -0.54 -15.68 -20.19
C GLU A 376 0.36 -15.31 -21.37
N GLY A 377 1.28 -14.36 -21.13
CA GLY A 377 2.17 -13.80 -22.14
C GLY A 377 1.57 -12.71 -23.04
N ALA A 378 0.33 -12.25 -22.80
CA ALA A 378 -0.21 -11.06 -23.45
C ALA A 378 -0.17 -9.82 -22.54
N THR A 379 0.18 -8.67 -23.12
CA THR A 379 0.03 -7.35 -22.47
C THR A 379 -1.18 -6.65 -23.05
N LEU A 380 -2.08 -6.20 -22.16
CA LEU A 380 -3.34 -5.56 -22.53
C LEU A 380 -3.36 -4.10 -22.11
N SER A 381 -4.00 -3.26 -22.92
CA SER A 381 -4.42 -1.91 -22.52
C SER A 381 -5.84 -1.61 -22.97
N ASP A 382 -6.51 -0.72 -22.26
CA ASP A 382 -7.77 -0.16 -22.76
C ASP A 382 -7.48 0.65 -24.03
N GLY A 383 -8.20 0.32 -25.10
CA GLY A 383 -7.91 0.83 -26.44
C GLY A 383 -9.15 1.18 -27.25
N GLN A 384 -8.91 1.52 -28.52
CA GLN A 384 -9.96 1.84 -29.48
C GLN A 384 -9.70 1.13 -30.80
N LEU A 385 -10.78 0.75 -31.48
CA LEU A 385 -10.78 0.33 -32.87
C LEU A 385 -10.48 1.53 -33.78
N LYS A 386 -10.09 1.25 -35.02
CA LYS A 386 -9.80 2.28 -36.03
C LYS A 386 -11.00 3.18 -36.36
N ASP A 387 -12.22 2.71 -36.14
CA ASP A 387 -13.46 3.45 -36.34
C ASP A 387 -13.91 4.25 -35.10
N GLY A 388 -13.12 4.23 -34.01
CA GLY A 388 -13.41 4.92 -32.76
C GLY A 388 -14.24 4.11 -31.76
N GLY A 389 -14.62 2.87 -32.09
CA GLY A 389 -15.24 1.95 -31.13
C GLY A 389 -14.29 1.61 -29.97
N LYS A 390 -14.80 1.38 -28.76
CA LYS A 390 -13.99 0.97 -27.61
C LYS A 390 -13.73 -0.54 -27.62
N GLY A 391 -12.57 -0.93 -27.09
CA GLY A 391 -12.14 -2.32 -26.92
C GLY A 391 -10.86 -2.42 -26.10
N ILE A 392 -10.26 -3.60 -26.06
CA ILE A 392 -9.04 -3.87 -25.30
C ILE A 392 -7.95 -4.24 -26.29
N LYS A 393 -6.89 -3.44 -26.36
CA LYS A 393 -5.80 -3.64 -27.30
C LYS A 393 -4.78 -4.64 -26.76
N ILE A 394 -4.30 -5.53 -27.62
CA ILE A 394 -3.11 -6.35 -27.38
C ILE A 394 -1.86 -5.55 -27.77
N ASP A 395 -1.06 -5.15 -26.79
CA ASP A 395 0.15 -4.35 -27.02
C ASP A 395 1.36 -5.21 -27.38
N GLU A 396 1.44 -6.39 -26.75
CA GLU A 396 2.51 -7.36 -26.94
C GLU A 396 2.00 -8.78 -26.68
N VAL A 397 2.56 -9.75 -27.40
CA VAL A 397 2.36 -11.18 -27.16
C VAL A 397 3.72 -11.87 -27.18
N VAL A 398 4.07 -12.51 -26.06
CA VAL A 398 5.31 -13.27 -25.90
C VAL A 398 5.22 -14.55 -26.74
N LYS A 399 6.23 -14.81 -27.57
CA LYS A 399 6.27 -15.99 -28.44
C LYS A 399 6.28 -17.28 -27.61
N GLY A 400 5.39 -18.21 -27.94
CA GLY A 400 5.28 -19.52 -27.29
C GLY A 400 4.40 -19.55 -26.03
N SER A 401 3.91 -18.39 -25.59
CA SER A 401 2.99 -18.27 -24.45
C SER A 401 1.59 -18.83 -24.74
N PRO A 402 0.76 -19.12 -23.72
CA PRO A 402 -0.64 -19.52 -23.89
C PRO A 402 -1.44 -18.55 -24.77
N ALA A 403 -1.26 -17.24 -24.61
CA ALA A 403 -1.88 -16.25 -25.48
C ALA A 403 -1.46 -16.39 -26.96
N ALA A 404 -0.16 -16.62 -27.22
CA ALA A 404 0.34 -16.86 -28.57
C ALA A 404 -0.21 -18.16 -29.18
N GLN A 405 -0.30 -19.22 -28.37
CA GLN A 405 -0.83 -20.52 -28.80
C GLN A 405 -2.32 -20.47 -29.11
N ALA A 406 -3.09 -19.68 -28.35
CA ALA A 406 -4.47 -19.35 -28.65
C ALA A 406 -4.64 -18.48 -29.91
N GLY A 407 -3.54 -17.98 -30.45
CA GLY A 407 -3.50 -17.24 -31.70
C GLY A 407 -3.64 -15.73 -31.54
N LEU A 408 -3.52 -15.16 -30.34
CA LEU A 408 -3.46 -13.71 -30.15
C LEU A 408 -2.20 -13.12 -30.77
N GLN A 409 -2.35 -11.93 -31.33
CA GLN A 409 -1.27 -11.19 -31.98
C GLN A 409 -1.24 -9.75 -31.49
N LYS A 410 -0.06 -9.14 -31.59
CA LYS A 410 0.09 -7.69 -31.39
C LYS A 410 -0.88 -6.93 -32.30
N ASP A 411 -1.45 -5.86 -31.75
CA ASP A 411 -2.44 -4.98 -32.37
C ASP A 411 -3.84 -5.58 -32.61
N ASP A 412 -4.10 -6.80 -32.14
CA ASP A 412 -5.48 -7.27 -32.00
C ASP A 412 -6.26 -6.38 -31.01
N VAL A 413 -7.56 -6.21 -31.25
CA VAL A 413 -8.46 -5.51 -30.32
C VAL A 413 -9.58 -6.45 -29.89
N ILE A 414 -9.60 -6.84 -28.62
CA ILE A 414 -10.70 -7.62 -28.03
C ILE A 414 -11.91 -6.70 -27.89
N ILE A 415 -13.04 -7.17 -28.39
CA ILE A 415 -14.31 -6.44 -28.39
C ILE A 415 -15.43 -7.19 -27.69
N GLY A 416 -15.25 -8.48 -27.44
CA GLY A 416 -16.22 -9.31 -26.75
C GLY A 416 -15.54 -10.49 -26.06
N VAL A 417 -16.16 -10.94 -24.98
CA VAL A 417 -15.79 -12.18 -24.29
C VAL A 417 -17.07 -13.00 -24.15
N ASN A 418 -17.05 -14.21 -24.70
CA ASN A 418 -18.21 -15.06 -24.86
C ASN A 418 -19.33 -14.35 -25.64
N ARG A 419 -20.45 -14.05 -24.96
CA ARG A 419 -21.60 -13.35 -25.55
C ARG A 419 -21.67 -11.88 -25.13
N ASP A 420 -20.75 -11.44 -24.27
CA ASP A 420 -20.77 -10.12 -23.66
C ASP A 420 -19.80 -9.19 -24.37
N ARG A 421 -20.29 -7.99 -24.74
CA ARG A 421 -19.45 -6.90 -25.25
C ARG A 421 -18.55 -6.41 -24.13
N VAL A 422 -17.26 -6.20 -24.43
CA VAL A 422 -16.31 -5.60 -23.49
C VAL A 422 -15.65 -4.38 -24.11
N ASN A 423 -15.62 -3.29 -23.36
CA ASN A 423 -15.06 -2.00 -23.79
C ASN A 423 -13.82 -1.59 -22.98
N SER A 424 -13.50 -2.34 -21.92
CA SER A 424 -12.34 -2.12 -21.05
C SER A 424 -11.92 -3.42 -20.37
N ILE A 425 -10.69 -3.45 -19.89
CA ILE A 425 -10.09 -4.55 -19.11
C ILE A 425 -10.89 -4.80 -17.84
N ALA A 426 -11.47 -3.76 -17.22
CA ALA A 426 -12.34 -3.90 -16.07
C ALA A 426 -13.63 -4.69 -16.40
N GLU A 427 -14.26 -4.39 -17.54
CA GLU A 427 -15.44 -5.13 -18.01
C GLU A 427 -15.08 -6.58 -18.36
N MET A 428 -13.95 -6.81 -19.03
CA MET A 428 -13.45 -8.14 -19.33
C MET A 428 -13.16 -8.95 -18.07
N ARG A 429 -12.53 -8.36 -17.05
CA ARG A 429 -12.32 -9.01 -15.73
C ARG A 429 -13.64 -9.41 -15.10
N LYS A 430 -14.65 -8.55 -15.15
CA LYS A 430 -15.98 -8.84 -14.60
C LYS A 430 -16.64 -10.04 -15.27
N VAL A 431 -16.54 -10.13 -16.61
CA VAL A 431 -17.06 -11.28 -17.37
C VAL A 431 -16.28 -12.56 -17.04
N LEU A 432 -14.96 -12.47 -16.90
CA LEU A 432 -14.10 -13.64 -16.63
C LEU A 432 -14.08 -14.06 -15.15
N ALA A 433 -14.52 -13.20 -14.22
CA ALA A 433 -14.64 -13.52 -12.80
C ALA A 433 -15.56 -14.71 -12.51
N THR A 434 -16.49 -15.02 -13.43
CA THR A 434 -17.36 -16.21 -13.31
C THR A 434 -16.65 -17.52 -13.60
N LYS A 435 -15.35 -17.48 -13.98
CA LYS A 435 -14.50 -18.63 -14.32
C LYS A 435 -15.18 -19.59 -15.32
N PRO A 436 -15.57 -19.10 -16.51
CA PRO A 436 -16.20 -19.96 -17.51
C PRO A 436 -15.23 -21.05 -17.98
N ALA A 437 -15.74 -22.27 -18.18
CA ALA A 437 -14.93 -23.42 -18.61
C ALA A 437 -14.37 -23.28 -20.05
N ILE A 438 -14.94 -22.38 -20.85
CA ILE A 438 -14.47 -22.02 -22.19
C ILE A 438 -14.59 -20.51 -22.33
N ILE A 439 -13.53 -19.88 -22.85
CA ILE A 439 -13.49 -18.46 -23.17
C ILE A 439 -13.46 -18.30 -24.69
N ALA A 440 -14.45 -17.61 -25.24
CA ALA A 440 -14.48 -17.22 -26.65
C ALA A 440 -14.21 -15.72 -26.76
N LEU A 441 -12.99 -15.34 -27.15
CA LEU A 441 -12.67 -13.93 -27.39
C LEU A 441 -13.10 -13.53 -28.79
N GLN A 442 -14.02 -12.56 -28.86
CA GLN A 442 -14.26 -11.85 -30.11
C GLN A 442 -13.22 -10.75 -30.25
N ILE A 443 -12.39 -10.84 -31.27
CA ILE A 443 -11.33 -9.86 -31.55
C ILE A 443 -11.52 -9.23 -32.93
N VAL A 444 -10.89 -8.08 -33.12
CA VAL A 444 -10.71 -7.43 -34.43
C VAL A 444 -9.23 -7.42 -34.76
N ARG A 445 -8.88 -8.04 -35.89
CA ARG A 445 -7.52 -8.08 -36.43
C ARG A 445 -7.54 -7.44 -37.81
N GLY A 446 -6.84 -6.31 -37.96
CA GLY A 446 -6.92 -5.53 -39.19
C GLY A 446 -8.34 -5.01 -39.43
N ASN A 447 -9.06 -5.59 -40.40
CA ASN A 447 -10.45 -5.27 -40.71
C ASN A 447 -11.41 -6.45 -40.49
N GLU A 448 -10.91 -7.58 -39.98
CA GLU A 448 -11.69 -8.79 -39.79
C GLU A 448 -12.06 -8.95 -38.31
N SER A 449 -13.28 -9.38 -38.04
CA SER A 449 -13.70 -9.82 -36.70
C SER A 449 -13.67 -11.34 -36.65
N ILE A 450 -12.90 -11.89 -35.72
CA ILE A 450 -12.71 -13.33 -35.56
C ILE A 450 -12.92 -13.74 -34.10
N TYR A 451 -13.15 -15.03 -33.88
CA TYR A 451 -13.22 -15.62 -32.55
C TYR A 451 -12.00 -16.48 -32.28
N LEU A 452 -11.39 -16.29 -31.11
CA LEU A 452 -10.37 -17.18 -30.56
C LEU A 452 -10.97 -17.93 -29.38
N LEU A 453 -10.79 -19.26 -29.37
CA LEU A 453 -11.27 -20.11 -28.28
C LEU A 453 -10.10 -20.48 -27.38
N MET A 454 -10.33 -20.33 -26.08
CA MET A 454 -9.35 -20.57 -25.03
C MET A 454 -10.01 -21.38 -23.91
N ARG A 455 -9.20 -22.16 -23.20
CA ARG A 455 -9.66 -23.01 -22.09
C ARG A 455 -8.96 -22.59 -20.81
#